data_AF-A0A2K3QER6-F1
#
_entry.id   AF-A0A2K3QER6-F1
#
_cell.length_a   1.000
_cell.length_b   1.000
_cell.length_c   1.000
_cell.angle_alpha   90.00
_cell.angle_beta   90.00
_cell.angle_gamma   90.00
#
_symmetry.space_group_name_H-M   'P 1'
#
loop_
_entity.id
_entity.type
_entity.pdbx_description
1 polymer ?
#
loop_
_entity_poly.entity_id
_entity_poly.type
_entity_poly.pdbx_seq_one_letter_code
_entity_poly.pdbx_strand_id
1 'polypeptide(L)'
;MGSGSDVAREAADVVLADDNFASILNAVEEGRRIFDNVQKFILHVLAANVGFVVALLTGLAFKDASGVSVFLLTPVEILWMLMGTGAFCETGLGFEKAVPDILDRPPHDASLNAPLRYGVFSPELLLDMVVYGLLMACCTIGSFAIVVFGFDGGNLGADCNKQYSPACRDVFRARATCYTTMTWIFLLLAWELIDARRSLFLMPQGLRAWGAHLWGNRFLFFSVVVVFFAVFPTLYIPVVDHVVFMHTGIGWEWAVVFVAVVVFMLGVESWKWTKRVYVRRHEPAPQTEWA
;
A
#
# COMPACT_ATOMS: atom_id res chain seq x y z
N MET A 1 -9.99 38.47 4.92
CA MET A 1 -11.42 38.70 4.65
C MET A 1 -11.56 39.12 3.20
N GLY A 2 -12.56 38.61 2.51
CA GLY A 2 -12.94 38.99 1.15
C GLY A 2 -13.37 40.45 1.04
N SER A 3 -13.89 41.04 2.13
CA SER A 3 -14.12 42.49 2.30
C SER A 3 -12.87 43.30 2.71
N GLY A 4 -11.71 42.65 2.85
CA GLY A 4 -10.45 43.33 3.13
C GLY A 4 -9.96 44.19 1.96
N SER A 5 -9.01 45.09 2.22
CA SER A 5 -8.39 45.88 1.16
C SER A 5 -7.69 44.99 0.13
N ASP A 6 -7.64 45.44 -1.13
CA ASP A 6 -7.01 44.69 -2.22
C ASP A 6 -5.56 44.31 -1.90
N VAL A 7 -4.82 45.25 -1.30
CA VAL A 7 -3.44 45.01 -0.84
C VAL A 7 -3.37 43.89 0.21
N ALA A 8 -4.33 43.82 1.14
CA ALA A 8 -4.38 42.76 2.14
C ALA A 8 -4.79 41.40 1.55
N ARG A 9 -5.62 41.39 0.50
CA ARG A 9 -6.00 40.15 -0.20
C ARG A 9 -4.86 39.60 -1.05
N GLU A 10 -4.11 40.47 -1.74
CA GLU A 10 -2.93 40.08 -2.51
C GLU A 10 -1.76 39.64 -1.63
N ALA A 11 -1.64 40.19 -0.42
CA ALA A 11 -0.58 39.82 0.52
C ALA A 11 -0.86 38.56 1.35
N ALA A 12 -2.10 38.03 1.34
CA ALA A 12 -2.50 36.90 2.20
C ALA A 12 -2.46 35.56 1.44
N ASP A 13 -1.94 34.52 2.09
CA ASP A 13 -1.94 33.14 1.55
C ASP A 13 -3.34 32.51 1.52
N VAL A 14 -4.22 32.98 2.41
CA VAL A 14 -5.61 32.49 2.53
C VAL A 14 -6.56 33.68 2.67
N VAL A 15 -7.58 33.72 1.80
CA VAL A 15 -8.62 34.76 1.83
C VAL A 15 -9.98 34.10 2.08
N LEU A 16 -10.65 34.53 3.15
CA LEU A 16 -12.01 34.08 3.49
C LEU A 16 -13.02 34.73 2.53
N ALA A 17 -13.58 33.95 1.61
CA ALA A 17 -14.50 34.46 0.59
C ALA A 17 -15.86 34.89 1.15
N ASP A 18 -16.28 34.32 2.26
CA ASP A 18 -17.57 34.52 2.93
C ASP A 18 -17.49 35.44 4.17
N ASP A 19 -16.31 36.00 4.44
CA ASP A 19 -16.01 36.82 5.62
C ASP A 19 -16.35 36.18 6.97
N ASN A 20 -16.44 34.84 7.02
CA ASN A 20 -16.79 34.10 8.23
C ASN A 20 -15.56 33.47 8.87
N PHE A 21 -15.29 33.80 10.14
CA PHE A 21 -14.21 33.18 10.90
C PHE A 21 -14.40 31.67 11.08
N ALA A 22 -15.63 31.15 11.04
CA ALA A 22 -15.89 29.71 11.10
C ALA A 22 -15.23 28.93 9.95
N SER A 23 -15.03 29.57 8.79
CA SER A 23 -14.35 28.97 7.65
C SER A 23 -12.87 28.70 7.90
N ILE A 24 -12.24 29.37 8.88
CA ILE A 24 -10.88 29.02 9.34
C ILE A 24 -10.88 27.66 10.03
N LEU A 25 -11.87 27.36 10.87
CA LEU A 25 -11.96 26.08 11.57
C LEU A 25 -12.09 24.93 10.56
N ASN A 26 -12.99 25.08 9.58
CA ASN A 26 -13.17 24.12 8.50
C ASN A 26 -11.89 23.94 7.68
N ALA A 27 -11.17 25.04 7.39
CA ALA A 27 -9.90 24.97 6.68
C ALA A 27 -8.80 24.23 7.49
N VAL A 28 -8.76 24.40 8.81
CA VAL A 28 -7.85 23.66 9.70
C VAL A 28 -8.20 22.18 9.74
N GLU A 29 -9.48 21.83 9.84
CA GLU A 29 -9.95 20.43 9.78
C GLU A 29 -9.55 19.76 8.46
N GLU A 30 -9.81 20.43 7.33
CA GLU A 30 -9.43 19.94 6.00
C GLU A 30 -7.91 19.85 5.83
N GLY A 31 -7.15 20.82 6.32
CA GLY A 31 -5.69 20.77 6.29
C GLY A 31 -5.12 19.57 7.06
N ARG A 32 -5.66 19.27 8.24
CA ARG A 32 -5.29 18.08 9.02
C ARG A 32 -5.69 16.79 8.29
N ARG A 33 -6.88 16.75 7.67
CA ARG A 33 -7.35 15.59 6.89
C ARG A 33 -6.41 15.29 5.73
N ILE A 34 -6.06 16.32 4.96
CA ILE A 34 -5.14 16.19 3.82
C ILE A 34 -3.77 15.71 4.30
N PHE A 35 -3.25 16.23 5.41
CA PHE A 35 -1.96 15.80 5.97
C PHE A 35 -1.95 14.31 6.35
N ASP A 36 -2.98 13.84 7.08
CA ASP A 36 -3.13 12.42 7.44
C ASP A 36 -3.24 11.53 6.19
N ASN A 37 -4.02 11.97 5.19
CA ASN A 37 -4.15 11.24 3.92
C ASN A 37 -2.83 11.23 3.12
N VAL A 38 -2.04 12.31 3.19
CA VAL A 38 -0.72 12.39 2.57
C VAL A 38 0.23 11.35 3.14
N GLN A 39 0.25 11.21 4.47
CA GLN A 39 1.05 10.17 5.12
C GLN A 39 0.62 8.76 4.68
N LYS A 40 -0.69 8.49 4.53
CA LYS A 40 -1.21 7.18 4.10
C LYS A 40 -0.74 6.80 2.69
N PHE A 41 -0.88 7.69 1.71
CA PHE A 41 -0.47 7.36 0.34
C PHE A 41 1.06 7.28 0.23
N ILE A 42 1.81 8.12 0.93
CA ILE A 42 3.29 8.05 0.95
C ILE A 42 3.74 6.71 1.53
N LEU A 43 3.14 6.29 2.64
CA LEU A 43 3.40 4.99 3.23
C LEU A 43 3.07 3.84 2.25
N HIS A 44 1.95 3.94 1.52
CA HIS A 44 1.57 2.95 0.53
C HIS A 44 2.62 2.78 -0.57
N VAL A 45 3.03 3.88 -1.20
CA VAL A 45 4.02 3.91 -2.29
C VAL A 45 5.38 3.43 -1.81
N LEU A 46 5.87 3.99 -0.70
CA LEU A 46 7.21 3.71 -0.22
C LEU A 46 7.34 2.28 0.31
N ALA A 47 6.33 1.76 0.99
CA ALA A 47 6.32 0.35 1.40
C ALA A 47 6.43 -0.58 0.19
N ALA A 48 5.69 -0.29 -0.89
CA ALA A 48 5.74 -1.07 -2.13
C ALA A 48 7.13 -1.01 -2.77
N ASN A 49 7.74 0.17 -2.81
CA ASN A 49 9.10 0.34 -3.32
C ASN A 49 10.13 -0.46 -2.51
N VAL A 50 10.02 -0.49 -1.18
CA VAL A 50 10.86 -1.37 -0.34
C VAL A 50 10.65 -2.83 -0.72
N GLY A 51 9.40 -3.26 -0.90
CA GLY A 51 9.06 -4.61 -1.34
C GLY A 51 9.69 -4.98 -2.69
N PHE A 52 9.57 -4.11 -3.69
CA PHE A 52 10.18 -4.30 -5.01
C PHE A 52 11.70 -4.39 -4.95
N VAL A 53 12.36 -3.47 -4.22
CA VAL A 53 13.82 -3.46 -4.10
C VAL A 53 14.32 -4.74 -3.45
N VAL A 54 13.70 -5.19 -2.36
CA VAL A 54 14.10 -6.43 -1.68
C VAL A 54 13.85 -7.66 -2.56
N ALA A 55 12.71 -7.71 -3.27
CA ALA A 55 12.40 -8.79 -4.19
C ALA A 55 13.39 -8.87 -5.36
N LEU A 56 13.77 -7.72 -5.95
CA LEU A 56 14.74 -7.65 -7.04
C LEU A 56 16.15 -8.01 -6.59
N LEU A 57 16.59 -7.49 -5.44
CA LEU A 57 17.91 -7.80 -4.88
C LEU A 57 18.04 -9.28 -4.54
N THR A 58 17.00 -9.86 -3.94
CA THR A 58 16.95 -11.31 -3.67
C THR A 58 16.87 -12.10 -4.98
N GLY A 59 16.20 -11.54 -5.99
CA GLY A 59 16.11 -12.07 -7.34
C GLY A 59 17.46 -12.39 -8.00
N LEU A 60 18.49 -11.58 -7.70
CA LEU A 60 19.85 -11.78 -8.20
C LEU A 60 20.48 -13.11 -7.76
N ALA A 61 19.98 -13.72 -6.69
CA ALA A 61 20.45 -15.01 -6.21
C ALA A 61 19.93 -16.19 -7.06
N PHE A 62 18.78 -16.05 -7.73
CA PHE A 62 18.20 -17.11 -8.56
C PHE A 62 18.85 -17.09 -9.93
N LYS A 63 19.82 -17.98 -10.15
CA LYS A 63 20.58 -18.07 -11.39
C LYS A 63 20.12 -19.24 -12.24
N ASP A 64 19.95 -19.00 -13.53
CA ASP A 64 19.66 -20.01 -14.52
C ASP A 64 20.88 -20.91 -14.82
N ALA A 65 20.72 -21.88 -15.72
CA ALA A 65 21.80 -22.81 -16.08
C ALA A 65 23.03 -22.12 -16.70
N SER A 66 22.88 -20.89 -17.21
CA SER A 66 23.95 -20.08 -17.80
C SER A 66 24.62 -19.13 -16.78
N GLY A 67 24.16 -19.14 -15.53
CA GLY A 67 24.65 -18.26 -14.47
C GLY A 67 24.06 -16.85 -14.50
N VAL A 68 23.05 -16.61 -15.34
CA VAL A 68 22.32 -15.34 -15.46
C VAL A 68 21.16 -15.32 -14.47
N SER A 69 20.93 -14.19 -13.80
CA SER A 69 19.83 -14.07 -12.83
C SER A 69 18.47 -14.02 -13.52
N VAL A 70 17.50 -14.77 -12.99
CA VAL A 70 16.13 -14.78 -13.47
C VAL A 70 15.31 -13.72 -12.75
N PHE A 71 14.58 -12.90 -13.51
CA PHE A 71 13.75 -11.85 -12.92
C PHE A 71 12.45 -12.44 -12.35
N LEU A 72 12.24 -12.25 -11.04
CA LEU A 72 10.99 -12.59 -10.34
C LEU A 72 9.82 -11.73 -10.83
N LEU A 73 10.12 -10.46 -11.11
CA LEU A 73 9.20 -9.47 -11.65
C LEU A 73 9.88 -8.75 -12.79
N THR A 74 9.20 -8.56 -13.91
CA THR A 74 9.72 -7.76 -15.02
C THR A 74 9.64 -6.26 -14.69
N PRO A 75 10.51 -5.43 -15.29
CA PRO A 75 10.40 -3.98 -15.15
C PRO A 75 9.03 -3.46 -15.59
N VAL A 76 8.41 -4.06 -16.60
CA VAL A 76 7.08 -3.68 -17.10
C VAL A 76 5.99 -3.99 -16.08
N GLU A 77 6.05 -5.14 -15.40
CA GLU A 77 5.15 -5.49 -14.29
C GLU A 77 5.23 -4.46 -13.16
N ILE A 78 6.44 -4.06 -12.77
CA ILE A 78 6.68 -3.07 -11.71
C ILE A 78 6.15 -1.69 -12.12
N LEU A 79 6.44 -1.25 -13.35
CA LEU A 79 5.93 0.03 -13.87
C LEU A 79 4.40 0.04 -13.95
N TRP A 80 3.79 -1.07 -14.38
CA TRP A 80 2.34 -1.19 -14.40
C TRP A 80 1.74 -1.11 -13.00
N MET A 81 2.37 -1.75 -12.01
CA MET A 81 1.90 -1.69 -10.61
C MET A 81 2.02 -0.29 -10.02
N LEU A 82 3.15 0.41 -10.23
CA LEU A 82 3.40 1.74 -9.66
C LEU A 82 2.65 2.85 -10.39
N MET A 83 2.76 2.92 -11.72
CA MET A 83 2.20 4.02 -12.50
C MET A 83 0.78 3.76 -12.98
N GLY A 84 0.46 2.50 -13.28
CA GLY A 84 -0.86 2.10 -13.77
C GLY A 84 -1.83 1.94 -12.61
N THR A 85 -1.69 0.85 -11.87
CA THR A 85 -2.67 0.47 -10.84
C THR A 85 -2.53 1.27 -9.55
N GLY A 86 -1.30 1.57 -9.12
CA GLY A 86 -1.00 2.27 -7.87
C GLY A 86 -1.51 3.69 -7.82
N ALA A 87 -1.30 4.45 -8.90
CA ALA A 87 -1.79 5.82 -9.01
C ALA A 87 -3.30 5.96 -8.69
N PHE A 88 -4.12 5.00 -9.11
CA PHE A 88 -5.57 5.01 -8.80
C PHE A 88 -5.87 4.71 -7.33
N CYS A 89 -5.15 3.77 -6.71
CA CYS A 89 -5.31 3.46 -5.29
C CYS A 89 -4.83 4.61 -4.39
N GLU A 90 -3.69 5.20 -4.73
CA GLU A 90 -3.07 6.32 -4.01
C GLU A 90 -3.94 7.59 -4.07
N THR A 91 -4.49 7.89 -5.24
CA THR A 91 -5.46 8.98 -5.39
C THR A 91 -6.71 8.72 -4.52
N GLY A 92 -7.13 7.45 -4.41
CA GLY A 92 -8.22 7.05 -3.53
C GLY A 92 -7.92 7.31 -2.06
N LEU A 93 -6.72 6.96 -1.59
CA LEU A 93 -6.28 7.27 -0.22
C LEU A 93 -6.26 8.77 0.06
N GLY A 94 -5.98 9.60 -0.95
CA GLY A 94 -6.07 11.06 -0.86
C GLY A 94 -7.47 11.58 -0.53
N PHE A 95 -8.52 10.89 -0.99
CA PHE A 95 -9.92 11.27 -0.78
C PHE A 95 -10.58 10.64 0.46
N GLU A 96 -9.79 10.07 1.36
CA GLU A 96 -10.32 9.46 2.58
C GLU A 96 -10.93 10.50 3.52
N LYS A 97 -11.94 10.08 4.29
CA LYS A 97 -12.64 10.96 5.24
C LYS A 97 -11.75 11.28 6.44
N ALA A 98 -12.00 12.43 7.06
CA ALA A 98 -11.36 12.79 8.32
C ALA A 98 -11.72 11.77 9.41
N VAL A 99 -10.75 11.49 10.28
CA VAL A 99 -10.97 10.70 11.49
C VAL A 99 -11.82 11.55 12.46
N PRO A 100 -12.82 11.00 13.17
CA PRO A 100 -13.72 11.77 14.03
C PRO A 100 -13.02 12.65 15.06
N ASP A 101 -11.87 12.21 15.57
CA ASP A 101 -11.13 12.89 16.64
C ASP A 101 -9.98 13.77 16.09
N ILE A 102 -10.11 14.28 14.86
CA ILE A 102 -9.01 15.01 14.18
C ILE A 102 -8.73 16.38 14.80
N LEU A 103 -9.76 17.04 15.35
CA LEU A 103 -9.64 18.34 15.99
C LEU A 103 -9.17 18.24 17.45
N ASP A 104 -9.42 17.11 18.12
CA ASP A 104 -9.02 16.88 19.51
C ASP A 104 -7.51 16.64 19.66
N ARG A 105 -6.82 16.31 18.56
CA ARG A 105 -5.36 16.13 18.56
C ARG A 105 -4.65 17.49 18.68
N PRO A 106 -3.59 17.61 19.49
CA PRO A 106 -2.78 18.82 19.48
C PRO A 106 -2.10 19.02 18.11
N PRO A 107 -1.74 20.26 17.74
CA PRO A 107 -0.94 20.51 16.54
C PRO A 107 0.36 19.69 16.57
N HIS A 108 0.79 19.16 15.43
CA HIS A 108 1.98 18.28 15.31
C HIS A 108 3.25 18.88 15.96
N ASP A 109 3.39 20.21 15.96
CA ASP A 109 4.55 20.92 16.48
C ASP A 109 4.43 21.38 17.95
N ALA A 110 3.32 21.09 18.65
CA ALA A 110 3.08 21.59 20.01
C ALA A 110 3.74 20.76 21.13
N SER A 111 4.42 19.66 20.81
CA SER A 111 5.16 18.88 21.80
C SER A 111 6.51 19.52 22.10
N LEU A 112 6.52 20.38 23.13
CA LEU A 112 7.66 21.08 23.74
C LEU A 112 8.91 20.21 24.00
N ASN A 113 8.80 18.88 23.99
CA ASN A 113 9.86 17.93 24.33
C ASN A 113 10.26 16.95 23.20
N ALA A 114 9.79 17.13 21.96
CA ALA A 114 10.20 16.29 20.83
C ALA A 114 11.41 16.94 20.10
N PRO A 115 12.62 16.35 20.12
CA PRO A 115 13.83 16.98 19.58
C PRO A 115 13.88 17.04 18.04
N LEU A 116 12.88 16.52 17.34
CA LEU A 116 12.75 16.65 15.88
C LEU A 116 11.37 17.21 15.55
N ARG A 117 11.35 18.26 14.70
CA ARG A 117 10.18 18.63 13.90
C ARG A 117 9.86 17.47 12.97
N TYR A 118 9.09 16.48 13.45
CA TYR A 118 8.70 15.35 12.63
C TYR A 118 7.74 15.87 11.55
N GLY A 119 8.24 15.95 10.31
CA GLY A 119 7.39 16.20 9.14
C GLY A 119 6.56 14.96 8.80
N VAL A 120 6.38 14.70 7.51
CA VAL A 120 5.68 13.50 7.02
C VAL A 120 6.34 12.19 7.50
N PHE A 121 7.66 12.17 7.65
CA PHE A 121 8.43 10.97 8.03
C PHE A 121 8.58 10.84 9.55
N SER A 122 7.52 10.35 10.20
CA SER A 122 7.60 9.91 11.60
C SER A 122 8.36 8.57 11.71
N PRO A 123 9.00 8.27 12.85
CA PRO A 123 9.64 6.97 13.07
C PRO A 123 8.63 5.81 13.01
N GLU A 124 7.36 6.05 13.38
CA GLU A 124 6.27 5.07 13.20
C GLU A 124 6.06 4.78 11.71
N LEU A 125 5.99 5.82 10.86
CA LEU A 125 5.83 5.65 9.42
C LEU A 125 7.02 4.95 8.78
N LEU A 126 8.25 5.28 9.17
CA LEU A 126 9.46 4.62 8.67
C LEU A 126 9.50 3.13 9.04
N LEU A 127 9.08 2.79 10.26
CA LEU A 127 9.01 1.40 10.71
C LEU A 127 7.91 0.63 9.98
N ASP A 128 6.71 1.23 9.84
CA ASP A 128 5.61 0.67 9.07
C ASP A 128 6.01 0.42 7.61
N MET A 129 6.72 1.37 6.99
CA MET A 129 7.23 1.26 5.62
C MET A 129 8.13 0.03 5.45
N VAL A 130 9.08 -0.17 6.37
CA VAL A 130 10.00 -1.32 6.32
C VAL A 130 9.25 -2.62 6.58
N VAL A 131 8.38 -2.68 7.59
CA VAL A 131 7.64 -3.90 7.93
C VAL A 131 6.71 -4.34 6.80
N TYR A 132 5.89 -3.43 6.28
CA TYR A 132 5.00 -3.75 5.17
C TYR A 132 5.78 -4.11 3.91
N GLY A 133 6.85 -3.37 3.60
CA GLY A 133 7.71 -3.68 2.46
C GLY A 133 8.36 -5.06 2.55
N LEU A 134 8.88 -5.43 3.72
CA LEU A 134 9.47 -6.76 3.94
C LEU A 134 8.41 -7.86 3.87
N LEU A 135 7.22 -7.66 4.44
CA LEU A 135 6.11 -8.62 4.32
C LEU A 135 5.72 -8.86 2.86
N MET A 136 5.60 -7.78 2.07
CA MET A 136 5.33 -7.89 0.62
C MET A 136 6.44 -8.66 -0.09
N ALA A 137 7.71 -8.33 0.17
CA ALA A 137 8.83 -9.03 -0.43
C ALA A 137 8.85 -10.51 -0.06
N CYS A 138 8.62 -10.86 1.21
CA CYS A 138 8.56 -12.25 1.67
C CYS A 138 7.46 -13.04 0.97
N CYS A 139 6.27 -12.46 0.80
CA CYS A 139 5.16 -13.12 0.10
C CYS A 139 5.47 -13.32 -1.38
N THR A 140 6.05 -12.31 -2.05
CA THR A 140 6.41 -12.38 -3.47
C THR A 140 7.55 -13.37 -3.73
N ILE A 141 8.65 -13.27 -2.98
CA ILE A 141 9.78 -14.20 -3.08
C ILE A 141 9.34 -15.62 -2.70
N GLY A 142 8.53 -15.76 -1.65
CA GLY A 142 7.98 -17.05 -1.23
C GLY A 142 7.11 -17.67 -2.32
N SER A 143 6.27 -16.89 -2.99
CA SER A 143 5.44 -17.37 -4.10
C SER A 143 6.29 -17.85 -5.28
N PHE A 144 7.35 -17.11 -5.64
CA PHE A 144 8.31 -17.55 -6.65
C PHE A 144 8.95 -18.89 -6.27
N ALA A 145 9.48 -18.95 -5.04
CA ALA A 145 10.24 -20.09 -4.57
C ALA A 145 9.39 -21.36 -4.45
N ILE A 146 8.15 -21.22 -3.98
CA ILE A 146 7.20 -22.34 -3.86
C ILE A 146 6.88 -22.91 -5.24
N VAL A 147 6.57 -22.07 -6.23
CA VAL A 147 6.24 -22.56 -7.58
C VAL A 147 7.46 -23.24 -8.22
N VAL A 148 8.60 -22.55 -8.29
CA VAL A 148 9.78 -23.06 -8.99
C VAL A 148 10.44 -24.25 -8.27
N PHE A 149 10.74 -24.12 -6.97
CA PHE A 149 11.50 -25.14 -6.24
C PHE A 149 10.62 -26.16 -5.53
N GLY A 150 9.38 -25.80 -5.19
CA GLY A 150 8.45 -26.71 -4.52
C GLY A 150 7.77 -27.68 -5.48
N PHE A 151 7.30 -27.19 -6.62
CA PHE A 151 6.47 -27.98 -7.54
C PHE A 151 7.13 -28.27 -8.90
N ASP A 152 7.93 -27.33 -9.43
CA ASP A 152 8.56 -27.47 -10.76
C ASP A 152 10.02 -27.96 -10.71
N GLY A 153 10.46 -28.52 -9.56
CA GLY A 153 11.75 -29.21 -9.43
C GLY A 153 12.99 -28.32 -9.55
N GLY A 154 12.83 -26.99 -9.49
CA GLY A 154 13.93 -26.02 -9.50
C GLY A 154 14.48 -25.66 -10.87
N ASN A 155 13.75 -25.95 -11.95
CA ASN A 155 14.21 -25.64 -13.30
C ASN A 155 14.01 -24.15 -13.65
N LEU A 156 15.11 -23.41 -13.75
CA LEU A 156 15.11 -21.98 -14.10
C LEU A 156 15.32 -21.74 -15.61
N GLY A 157 15.45 -22.79 -16.43
CA GLY A 157 15.65 -22.69 -17.88
C GLY A 157 16.97 -22.02 -18.27
N ALA A 158 17.00 -21.40 -19.46
CA ALA A 158 18.10 -20.60 -19.97
C ALA A 158 17.56 -19.42 -20.78
N ASP A 159 18.09 -18.20 -20.56
CA ASP A 159 17.72 -16.97 -21.28
C ASP A 159 16.22 -16.56 -21.17
N CYS A 160 15.53 -16.99 -20.11
CA CYS A 160 14.09 -16.77 -19.88
C CYS A 160 13.68 -15.31 -19.58
N ASN A 161 14.63 -14.38 -19.59
CA ASN A 161 14.35 -12.94 -19.43
C ASN A 161 14.08 -12.23 -20.76
N LYS A 162 14.39 -12.84 -21.92
CA LYS A 162 14.31 -12.18 -23.23
C LYS A 162 13.11 -12.64 -24.05
N GLN A 163 12.88 -13.95 -24.10
CA GLN A 163 11.86 -14.55 -24.95
C GLN A 163 11.23 -15.75 -24.24
N TYR A 164 9.97 -16.01 -24.58
CA TYR A 164 9.28 -17.21 -24.14
C TYR A 164 9.84 -18.43 -24.88
N SER A 165 10.14 -19.49 -24.13
CA SER A 165 10.44 -20.81 -24.67
C SER A 165 9.72 -21.87 -23.82
N PRO A 166 9.48 -23.09 -24.36
CA PRO A 166 8.87 -24.17 -23.58
C PRO A 166 9.67 -24.54 -22.33
N ALA A 167 10.99 -24.33 -22.33
CA ALA A 167 11.86 -24.55 -21.18
C ALA A 167 11.71 -23.47 -20.09
N CYS A 168 11.19 -22.30 -20.46
CA CYS A 168 10.96 -21.16 -19.56
C CYS A 168 9.55 -21.11 -18.99
N ARG A 169 8.69 -22.08 -19.32
CA ARG A 169 7.29 -22.09 -18.91
C ARG A 169 7.13 -21.96 -17.40
N ASP A 170 7.95 -22.68 -16.64
CA ASP A 170 7.85 -22.74 -15.18
C ASP A 170 8.24 -21.40 -14.54
N VAL A 171 9.30 -20.76 -15.08
CA VAL A 171 9.70 -19.40 -14.71
C VAL A 171 8.62 -18.38 -15.03
N PHE A 172 8.01 -18.47 -16.22
CA PHE A 172 6.94 -17.56 -16.65
C PHE A 172 5.70 -17.69 -15.76
N ARG A 173 5.36 -18.91 -15.31
CA ARG A 173 4.27 -19.16 -14.34
C ARG A 173 4.59 -18.61 -12.96
N ALA A 174 5.81 -18.84 -12.49
CA ALA A 174 6.26 -18.30 -11.21
C ALA A 174 6.25 -16.77 -11.21
N ARG A 175 6.68 -16.14 -12.31
CA ARG A 175 6.62 -14.68 -12.52
C ARG A 175 5.17 -14.17 -12.49
N ALA A 176 4.26 -14.79 -13.23
CA ALA A 176 2.83 -14.46 -13.19
C ALA A 176 2.25 -14.58 -11.77
N THR A 177 2.65 -15.61 -11.03
CA THR A 177 2.24 -15.81 -9.62
C THR A 177 2.76 -14.69 -8.72
N CYS A 178 4.02 -14.28 -8.90
CA CYS A 178 4.62 -13.17 -8.16
C CYS A 178 3.95 -11.83 -8.47
N TYR A 179 3.74 -11.55 -9.75
CA TYR A 179 3.03 -10.36 -10.20
C TYR A 179 1.63 -10.29 -9.61
N THR A 180 0.88 -11.39 -9.67
CA THR A 180 -0.48 -11.47 -9.16
C THR A 180 -0.51 -11.29 -7.64
N THR A 181 0.38 -11.99 -6.94
CA THR A 181 0.53 -11.91 -5.47
C THR A 181 0.86 -10.47 -5.05
N MET A 182 1.88 -9.87 -5.67
CA MET A 182 2.30 -8.51 -5.38
C MET A 182 1.19 -7.51 -5.68
N THR A 183 0.50 -7.64 -6.83
CA THR A 183 -0.59 -6.73 -7.23
C THR A 183 -1.74 -6.78 -6.23
N TRP A 184 -2.19 -7.98 -5.83
CA TRP A 184 -3.31 -8.12 -4.89
C TRP A 184 -2.93 -7.71 -3.47
N ILE A 185 -1.71 -8.01 -3.03
CA ILE A 185 -1.20 -7.56 -1.72
C ILE A 185 -1.11 -6.04 -1.68
N PHE A 186 -0.51 -5.43 -2.71
CA PHE A 186 -0.38 -3.99 -2.86
C PHE A 186 -1.76 -3.32 -2.84
N LEU A 187 -2.70 -3.85 -3.60
CA LEU A 187 -4.09 -3.42 -3.62
C LEU A 187 -4.76 -3.46 -2.22
N LEU A 188 -4.66 -4.59 -1.53
CA LEU A 188 -5.31 -4.76 -0.22
C LEU A 188 -4.64 -3.92 0.86
N LEU A 189 -3.34 -3.65 0.73
CA LEU A 189 -2.64 -2.71 1.60
C LEU A 189 -3.29 -1.32 1.57
N ALA A 190 -3.84 -0.87 0.43
CA ALA A 190 -4.56 0.40 0.37
C ALA A 190 -5.75 0.45 1.35
N TRP A 191 -6.54 -0.62 1.45
CA TRP A 191 -7.63 -0.69 2.43
C TRP A 191 -7.12 -0.85 3.86
N GLU A 192 -6.04 -1.59 4.07
CA GLU A 192 -5.41 -1.67 5.39
C GLU A 192 -4.88 -0.30 5.86
N LEU A 193 -4.49 0.59 4.96
CA LEU A 193 -3.97 1.91 5.31
C LEU A 193 -5.05 2.97 5.59
N ILE A 194 -6.35 2.67 5.42
CA ILE A 194 -7.45 3.57 5.80
C ILE A 194 -7.31 3.98 7.28
N ASP A 195 -6.98 2.99 8.13
CA ASP A 195 -6.70 3.17 9.55
C ASP A 195 -5.32 2.58 9.92
N ALA A 196 -4.37 3.44 10.28
CA ALA A 196 -3.01 3.04 10.62
C ALA A 196 -2.90 2.16 11.89
N ARG A 197 -3.91 2.19 12.76
CA ARG A 197 -3.91 1.49 14.07
C ARG A 197 -5.11 0.57 14.29
N ARG A 198 -6.27 0.83 13.67
CA ARG A 198 -7.44 -0.06 13.80
C ARG A 198 -7.30 -1.24 12.85
N SER A 199 -7.81 -2.39 13.28
CA SER A 199 -7.83 -3.58 12.45
C SER A 199 -8.99 -3.47 11.47
N LEU A 200 -8.74 -3.81 10.21
CA LEU A 200 -9.74 -3.87 9.16
C LEU A 200 -10.81 -4.92 9.45
N PHE A 201 -10.44 -6.00 10.16
CA PHE A 201 -11.35 -7.09 10.52
C PHE A 201 -12.09 -6.89 11.86
N LEU A 202 -11.73 -5.88 12.65
CA LEU A 202 -12.44 -5.59 13.90
C LEU A 202 -13.76 -4.90 13.57
N MET A 203 -14.85 -5.66 13.66
CA MET A 203 -16.21 -5.23 13.30
C MET A 203 -17.09 -5.02 14.55
N PRO A 204 -17.01 -3.88 15.24
CA PRO A 204 -17.82 -3.64 16.44
C PRO A 204 -19.33 -3.52 16.15
N GLN A 205 -19.73 -3.24 14.91
CA GLN A 205 -21.13 -3.00 14.50
C GLN A 205 -21.64 -3.95 13.39
N GLY A 206 -20.92 -5.05 13.13
CA GLY A 206 -21.29 -6.08 12.14
C GLY A 206 -20.90 -5.79 10.68
N LEU A 207 -21.14 -6.77 9.79
CA LEU A 207 -20.68 -6.78 8.39
C LEU A 207 -21.22 -5.62 7.53
N ARG A 208 -22.46 -5.18 7.78
CA ARG A 208 -23.06 -4.07 7.02
C ARG A 208 -22.37 -2.74 7.31
N ALA A 209 -22.00 -2.48 8.56
CA ALA A 209 -21.29 -1.27 8.95
C ALA A 209 -19.88 -1.25 8.35
N TRP A 210 -19.21 -2.41 8.32
CA TRP A 210 -17.91 -2.58 7.66
C TRP A 210 -17.98 -2.31 6.15
N GLY A 211 -18.97 -2.89 5.46
CA GLY A 211 -19.18 -2.62 4.04
C GLY A 211 -19.51 -1.15 3.77
N ALA A 212 -20.31 -0.52 4.63
CA ALA A 212 -20.61 0.91 4.53
C ALA A 212 -19.38 1.79 4.80
N HIS A 213 -18.45 1.34 5.66
CA HIS A 213 -17.19 2.03 5.92
C HIS A 213 -16.29 2.02 4.68
N LEU A 214 -16.09 0.86 4.05
CA LEU A 214 -15.34 0.75 2.79
C LEU A 214 -16.00 1.52 1.64
N TRP A 215 -17.33 1.53 1.60
CA TRP A 215 -18.09 2.32 0.62
C TRP A 215 -18.08 3.82 0.90
N GLY A 216 -17.58 4.24 2.08
CA GLY A 216 -17.47 5.64 2.48
C GLY A 216 -16.63 6.44 1.50
N ASN A 217 -15.57 5.83 0.97
CA ASN A 217 -14.73 6.36 -0.09
C ASN A 217 -14.95 5.57 -1.39
N ARG A 218 -15.94 6.02 -2.17
CA ARG A 218 -16.32 5.36 -3.43
C ARG A 218 -15.17 5.29 -4.43
N PHE A 219 -14.32 6.31 -4.46
CA PHE A 219 -13.19 6.34 -5.39
C PHE A 219 -12.19 5.22 -5.05
N LEU A 220 -11.76 5.14 -3.78
CA LEU A 220 -10.87 4.05 -3.34
C LEU A 220 -11.50 2.68 -3.58
N PHE A 221 -12.79 2.50 -3.27
CA PHE A 221 -13.49 1.24 -3.52
C PHE A 221 -13.44 0.83 -5.00
N PHE A 222 -13.78 1.73 -5.93
CA PHE A 222 -13.75 1.42 -7.35
C PHE A 222 -12.34 1.23 -7.89
N SER A 223 -11.35 2.01 -7.44
CA SER A 223 -9.94 1.80 -7.76
C SER A 223 -9.51 0.39 -7.41
N VAL A 224 -9.85 -0.07 -6.20
CA VAL A 224 -9.52 -1.41 -5.73
C VAL A 224 -10.25 -2.49 -6.54
N VAL A 225 -11.55 -2.33 -6.78
CA VAL A 225 -12.31 -3.31 -7.58
C VAL A 225 -11.78 -3.42 -9.02
N VAL A 226 -11.51 -2.29 -9.67
CA VAL A 226 -11.00 -2.25 -11.05
C VAL A 226 -9.63 -2.92 -11.12
N VAL A 227 -8.71 -2.59 -10.22
CA VAL A 227 -7.36 -3.19 -10.22
C VAL A 227 -7.41 -4.68 -9.89
N PHE A 228 -8.27 -5.11 -8.97
CA PHE A 228 -8.47 -6.53 -8.66
C PHE A 228 -8.83 -7.33 -9.93
N PHE A 229 -9.77 -6.81 -10.72
CA PHE A 229 -10.19 -7.44 -11.96
C PHE A 229 -9.23 -7.22 -13.13
N ALA A 230 -8.40 -6.18 -13.10
CA ALA A 230 -7.40 -5.90 -14.14
C ALA A 230 -6.30 -6.97 -14.22
N VAL A 231 -6.11 -7.79 -13.19
CA VAL A 231 -5.16 -8.90 -13.19
C VAL A 231 -5.58 -10.04 -14.16
N PHE A 232 -6.86 -10.32 -14.30
CA PHE A 232 -7.33 -11.39 -15.19
C PHE A 232 -6.99 -11.14 -16.67
N PRO A 233 -7.27 -9.96 -17.27
CA PRO A 233 -6.89 -9.70 -18.65
C PRO A 233 -5.37 -9.64 -18.83
N THR A 234 -4.58 -9.22 -17.84
CA THR A 234 -3.11 -9.23 -17.98
C THR A 234 -2.54 -10.65 -18.02
N LEU A 235 -3.13 -11.59 -17.28
CA LEU A 235 -2.69 -12.99 -17.24
C LEU A 235 -3.17 -13.87 -18.41
N TYR A 236 -4.36 -13.61 -18.96
CA TYR A 236 -5.00 -14.55 -19.90
C TYR A 236 -5.11 -14.05 -21.33
N ILE A 237 -4.80 -12.77 -21.61
CA ILE A 237 -4.76 -12.25 -22.97
C ILE A 237 -3.35 -12.51 -23.54
N PRO A 238 -3.18 -13.39 -24.55
CA PRO A 238 -1.87 -13.93 -24.94
C PRO A 238 -0.87 -12.87 -25.43
N VAL A 239 -1.35 -11.79 -26.06
CA VAL A 239 -0.50 -10.66 -26.49
C VAL A 239 0.01 -9.87 -25.28
N VAL A 240 -0.83 -9.68 -24.27
CA VAL A 240 -0.49 -8.91 -23.07
C VAL A 240 0.45 -9.73 -22.18
N ASP A 241 0.08 -10.97 -21.91
CA ASP A 241 0.78 -11.93 -21.07
C ASP A 241 2.23 -12.17 -21.56
N HIS A 242 2.41 -12.67 -22.78
CA HIS A 242 3.73 -13.14 -23.24
C HIS A 242 4.64 -12.04 -23.83
N VAL A 243 4.08 -10.96 -24.39
CA VAL A 243 4.86 -9.92 -25.08
C VAL A 243 5.11 -8.71 -24.18
N VAL A 244 4.08 -8.25 -23.46
CA VAL A 244 4.15 -7.03 -22.66
C VAL A 244 4.69 -7.32 -21.26
N PHE A 245 4.02 -8.24 -20.55
CA PHE A 245 4.36 -8.55 -19.16
C PHE A 245 5.41 -9.67 -19.03
N MET A 246 5.66 -10.42 -20.11
CA MET A 246 6.59 -11.55 -20.18
C MET A 246 6.32 -12.61 -19.13
N HIS A 247 5.05 -12.97 -18.93
CA HIS A 247 4.65 -14.06 -18.06
C HIS A 247 3.69 -15.01 -18.79
N THR A 248 3.19 -16.03 -18.10
CA THR A 248 2.20 -16.94 -18.68
C THR A 248 1.05 -17.18 -17.70
N GLY A 249 -0.16 -17.33 -18.21
CA GLY A 249 -1.35 -17.60 -17.40
C GLY A 249 -1.18 -18.74 -16.39
N ILE A 250 -1.70 -18.50 -15.19
CA ILE A 250 -1.65 -19.40 -14.03
C ILE A 250 -2.90 -20.27 -13.90
N GLY A 251 -2.75 -21.46 -13.33
CA GLY A 251 -3.82 -22.42 -13.06
C GLY A 251 -3.91 -22.74 -11.57
N TRP A 252 -3.21 -23.78 -11.11
CA TRP A 252 -3.22 -24.19 -9.70
C TRP A 252 -2.45 -23.21 -8.80
N GLU A 253 -1.54 -22.43 -9.38
CA GLU A 253 -0.70 -21.45 -8.71
C GLU A 253 -1.54 -20.32 -8.07
N TRP A 254 -2.81 -20.16 -8.48
CA TRP A 254 -3.79 -19.33 -7.77
C TRP A 254 -3.90 -19.70 -6.28
N ALA A 255 -3.77 -20.98 -5.91
CA ALA A 255 -3.78 -21.39 -4.51
C ALA A 255 -2.62 -20.73 -3.74
N VAL A 256 -1.45 -20.62 -4.36
CA VAL A 256 -0.28 -19.94 -3.76
C VAL A 256 -0.58 -18.45 -3.57
N VAL A 257 -1.18 -17.79 -4.57
CA VAL A 257 -1.61 -16.40 -4.48
C VAL A 257 -2.56 -16.18 -3.29
N PHE A 258 -3.61 -16.98 -3.18
CA PHE A 258 -4.60 -16.84 -2.10
C PHE A 258 -3.96 -17.04 -0.73
N VAL A 259 -3.10 -18.04 -0.59
CA VAL A 259 -2.37 -18.28 0.67
C VAL A 259 -1.45 -17.10 0.99
N ALA A 260 -0.70 -16.59 0.02
CA ALA A 260 0.21 -15.46 0.21
C ALA A 260 -0.54 -14.19 0.62
N VAL A 261 -1.70 -13.92 0.01
CA VAL A 261 -2.57 -12.80 0.39
C VAL A 261 -3.07 -12.96 1.82
N VAL A 262 -3.54 -14.14 2.22
CA VAL A 262 -3.98 -14.39 3.60
C VAL A 262 -2.83 -14.20 4.58
N VAL A 263 -1.64 -14.73 4.28
CA VAL A 263 -0.44 -14.56 5.11
C VAL A 263 -0.09 -13.08 5.26
N PHE A 264 -0.14 -12.31 4.17
CA PHE A 264 0.10 -10.88 4.20
C PHE A 264 -0.90 -10.14 5.09
N MET A 265 -2.21 -10.39 4.91
CA MET A 265 -3.26 -9.75 5.70
C MET A 265 -3.10 -10.05 7.19
N LEU A 266 -2.82 -11.31 7.54
CA LEU A 266 -2.53 -11.71 8.92
C LEU A 266 -1.26 -11.01 9.46
N GLY A 267 -0.23 -10.86 8.63
CA GLY A 267 1.01 -10.17 8.98
C GLY A 267 0.78 -8.69 9.31
N VAL A 268 0.07 -7.97 8.44
CA VAL A 268 -0.30 -6.55 8.63
C VAL A 268 -1.14 -6.38 9.88
N GLU A 269 -2.12 -7.24 10.10
CA GLU A 269 -2.99 -7.15 11.26
C GLU A 269 -2.30 -7.49 12.57
N SER A 270 -1.38 -8.46 12.55
CA SER A 270 -0.52 -8.79 13.68
C SER A 270 0.40 -7.62 14.02
N TRP A 271 0.92 -6.92 13.01
CA TRP A 271 1.71 -5.72 13.20
C TRP A 271 0.89 -4.59 13.84
N LYS A 272 -0.29 -4.28 13.29
CA LYS A 272 -1.23 -3.31 13.88
C LYS A 272 -1.60 -3.66 15.32
N TRP A 273 -1.86 -4.93 15.60
CA TRP A 273 -2.14 -5.40 16.95
C TRP A 273 -0.96 -5.16 17.90
N THR A 274 0.26 -5.47 17.47
CA THR A 274 1.49 -5.22 18.23
C THR A 274 1.65 -3.73 18.56
N LYS A 275 1.41 -2.84 17.58
CA LYS A 275 1.41 -1.39 17.80
C LYS A 275 0.36 -0.96 18.84
N ARG A 276 -0.87 -1.47 18.76
CA ARG A 276 -1.92 -1.17 19.75
C ARG A 276 -1.53 -1.60 21.17
N VAL A 277 -0.90 -2.77 21.32
CA VAL A 277 -0.43 -3.26 22.63
C VAL A 277 0.72 -2.41 23.15
N TYR A 278 1.66 -2.00 22.28
CA TYR A 278 2.77 -1.14 22.66
C TYR A 278 2.30 0.23 23.17
N VAL A 279 1.40 0.89 22.43
CA VAL A 279 0.83 2.20 22.80
C VAL A 279 0.06 2.13 24.12
N ARG A 280 -0.82 1.12 24.30
CA ARG A 280 -1.55 0.92 25.56
C ARG A 280 -0.67 0.73 26.79
N ARG A 281 0.57 0.28 26.61
CA ARG A 281 1.53 0.09 27.72
C ARG A 281 2.36 1.32 28.03
N HIS A 282 2.46 2.27 27.11
CA HIS A 282 3.35 3.44 27.23
C HIS A 282 2.59 4.78 27.27
N GLU A 283 1.30 4.82 26.95
CA GLU A 283 0.47 6.00 27.22
C GLU A 283 0.19 6.08 28.74
N PRO A 284 0.58 7.17 29.42
CA PRO A 284 0.16 7.39 30.80
C PRO A 284 -1.37 7.47 30.84
N ALA A 285 -1.98 6.91 31.90
CA ALA A 285 -3.40 7.03 32.13
C ALA A 285 -3.81 8.52 32.02
N PRO A 286 -4.97 8.84 31.40
CA PRO A 286 -5.40 10.22 31.27
C PRO A 286 -5.39 10.87 32.65
N GLN A 287 -4.58 11.92 32.82
CA GLN A 287 -4.63 12.77 33.99
C GLN A 287 -6.03 13.38 34.02
N THR A 288 -6.87 12.90 34.91
CA THR A 288 -8.13 13.52 35.28
C THR A 288 -7.82 14.78 36.08
N GLU A 289 -7.37 15.85 35.41
CA GLU A 289 -7.29 17.19 35.99
C GLU A 289 -8.62 17.91 35.78
N TRP A 290 -9.61 17.60 36.63
CA TRP A 290 -10.73 18.48 36.93
C TRP A 290 -11.12 18.29 38.41
N ALA A 291 -10.50 19.08 39.28
CA ALA A 291 -10.94 19.34 40.66
C ALA A 291 -10.93 20.85 40.90
#